data_AF-A0A1F9E725-F1
#
_entry.id   AF-A0A1F9E725-F1
#
_cell.length_a   1.000
_cell.length_b   1.000
_cell.length_c   1.000
_cell.angle_alpha   90.00
_cell.angle_beta   90.00
_cell.angle_gamma   90.00
#
_symmetry.space_group_name_H-M   'P 1'
#
loop_
_entity.id
_entity.type
_entity.pdbx_description
1 polymer ?
#
loop_
_entity_poly.entity_id
_entity_poly.type
_entity_poly.pdbx_seq_one_letter_code
_entity_poly.pdbx_strand_id
1 'polypeptide(L)' 'MGKELFDEVVRLSGLPEDIISKELTRILKKSGIPPQKVTEPVLRKAMASYLREIVSENLREESR' A
#
# COMPACT_ATOMS: atom_id res chain seq x y z
N MET A 1 16.04 7.53 2.64
CA MET A 1 15.21 7.58 1.42
C MET A 1 14.00 6.63 1.45
N GLY A 2 14.13 5.31 1.23
CA GLY A 2 12.93 4.44 1.12
C GLY A 2 12.06 4.36 2.39
N LYS A 3 12.71 4.31 3.55
CA LYS A 3 12.01 4.39 4.85
C LYS A 3 11.31 5.74 5.08
N GLU A 4 11.92 6.85 4.65
CA GLU A 4 11.34 8.18 4.81
C GLU A 4 10.06 8.33 3.99
N LEU A 5 10.04 7.82 2.75
CA LEU A 5 8.84 7.84 1.91
C LEU A 5 7.72 6.96 2.50
N PHE A 6 8.07 5.81 3.07
CA PHE A 6 7.12 4.97 3.79
C PHE A 6 6.49 5.73 4.98
N ASP A 7 7.34 6.30 5.84
CA ASP A 7 6.91 7.02 7.04
C ASP A 7 6.07 8.27 6.66
N GLU A 8 6.42 8.94 5.57
CA GLU A 8 5.68 10.10 5.04
C GLU A 8 4.28 9.72 4.55
N VAL A 9 4.14 8.62 3.82
CA VAL A 9 2.83 8.14 3.34
C VAL A 9 1.93 7.74 4.50
N VAL A 10 2.49 7.07 5.50
CA VAL A 10 1.80 6.73 6.76
C VAL A 10 1.26 8.00 7.42
N ARG A 11 2.11 9.01 7.61
CA ARG A 11 1.75 10.30 8.22
C ARG A 11 0.70 11.07 7.43
N LEU A 12 0.82 11.13 6.10
CA LEU A 12 -0.08 11.90 5.24
C LEU A 12 -1.46 11.26 5.04
N SER A 13 -1.59 9.96 5.32
CA SER A 13 -2.86 9.24 5.13
C SER A 13 -4.00 9.72 6.04
N GLY A 14 -3.67 10.33 7.19
CA GLY A 14 -4.66 10.71 8.21
C GLY A 14 -5.37 9.52 8.89
N LEU A 15 -4.91 8.30 8.63
CA LEU A 15 -5.43 7.07 9.23
C LEU A 15 -4.59 6.68 10.46
N PRO A 16 -5.12 5.83 11.37
CA PRO A 16 -4.34 5.29 12.48
C PRO A 16 -3.05 4.65 11.98
N GLU A 17 -1.92 5.09 12.55
CA GLU A 17 -0.57 4.75 12.09
C GLU A 17 -0.34 3.23 12.06
N ASP A 18 -0.85 2.51 13.05
CA ASP A 18 -0.70 1.07 13.14
C ASP A 18 -1.48 0.32 12.06
N ILE A 19 -2.65 0.85 11.65
CA ILE A 19 -3.47 0.28 10.58
C ILE A 19 -2.79 0.52 9.24
N ILE A 20 -2.46 1.78 8.92
CA ILE A 20 -1.89 2.11 7.61
C ILE A 20 -0.48 1.55 7.42
N SER A 21 0.33 1.47 8.48
CA SER A 21 1.66 0.88 8.39
C SER A 21 1.59 -0.62 8.11
N LYS A 22 0.65 -1.35 8.74
CA LYS A 22 0.41 -2.77 8.46
C LYS A 22 -0.05 -2.97 7.02
N GLU A 23 -0.96 -2.13 6.55
CA GLU A 23 -1.52 -2.22 5.22
C GLU A 23 -0.47 -1.91 4.14
N LEU A 24 0.27 -0.82 4.30
CA LEU A 24 1.34 -0.43 3.39
C LEU A 24 2.46 -1.49 3.35
N THR A 25 2.80 -2.07 4.51
CA THR A 25 3.74 -3.20 4.59
C THR A 25 3.22 -4.41 3.82
N ARG A 26 1.93 -4.73 3.92
CA ARG A 26 1.29 -5.82 3.17
C ARG A 26 1.38 -5.59 1.66
N ILE A 27 1.07 -4.38 1.20
CA ILE A 27 1.14 -3.97 -0.21
C ILE A 27 2.57 -4.11 -0.76
N LEU A 28 3.57 -3.63 -0.02
CA LEU A 28 4.97 -3.69 -0.42
C LEU A 28 5.52 -5.12 -0.39
N LYS A 29 5.14 -5.93 0.62
CA LYS A 29 5.52 -7.34 0.73
C LYS A 29 4.97 -8.17 -0.43
N LYS A 30 3.70 -7.96 -0.83
CA LYS A 30 3.12 -8.57 -2.03
C LYS A 30 3.92 -8.24 -3.30
N SER A 31 4.50 -7.06 -3.35
CA SER A 31 5.35 -6.61 -4.46
C SER A 31 6.81 -7.09 -4.37
N GLY A 32 7.18 -7.83 -3.31
CA GLY A 32 8.55 -8.30 -3.07
C GLY A 32 9.54 -7.20 -2.69
N ILE A 33 9.05 -6.05 -2.23
CA ILE A 33 9.86 -4.85 -2.04
C ILE A 33 10.04 -4.58 -0.55
N PRO A 34 11.29 -4.59 -0.04
CA PRO A 34 11.54 -4.25 1.35
C PRO A 34 11.39 -2.73 1.55
N PRO A 35 10.90 -2.25 2.73
CA PRO A 35 10.65 -0.83 3.00
C PRO A 35 11.86 0.08 2.72
N GLN A 36 13.08 -0.41 2.92
CA GLN A 36 14.32 0.33 2.71
C GLN A 36 14.61 0.63 1.24
N LYS A 37 14.01 -0.12 0.31
CA LYS A 37 14.18 0.02 -1.15
C LYS A 37 12.98 0.67 -1.84
N VAL A 38 12.02 1.18 -1.07
CA VAL A 38 10.85 1.85 -1.64
C VAL A 38 11.29 3.11 -2.37
N THR A 39 10.81 3.26 -3.59
CA THR A 39 10.91 4.50 -4.37
C THR A 39 9.51 4.92 -4.78
N GLU A 40 9.34 6.17 -5.15
CA GLU A 40 8.03 6.69 -5.54
C GLU A 40 7.39 5.91 -6.72
N PRO A 41 8.10 5.57 -7.81
CA PRO A 41 7.51 4.78 -8.90
C PRO A 41 7.07 3.39 -8.47
N VAL A 42 7.87 2.75 -7.60
CA VAL A 42 7.57 1.44 -7.03
C VAL A 42 6.32 1.50 -6.17
N LEU A 43 6.24 2.51 -5.30
CA LEU A 43 5.10 2.69 -4.42
C LEU A 43 3.82 2.93 -5.22
N ARG A 44 3.86 3.82 -6.22
CA ARG A 44 2.72 4.09 -7.12
C ARG A 44 2.23 2.80 -7.78
N LYS A 45 3.14 1.96 -8.29
CA LYS A 45 2.79 0.67 -8.91
C LYS A 45 2.15 -0.30 -7.90
N ALA A 46 2.72 -0.41 -6.70
CA ALA A 46 2.21 -1.30 -5.65
C ALA A 46 0.80 -0.88 -5.21
N MET A 47 0.57 0.42 -5.01
CA MET A 47 -0.75 0.96 -4.65
C MET A 47 -1.78 0.79 -5.77
N ALA A 48 -1.40 0.99 -7.04
CA ALA A 48 -2.31 0.75 -8.17
C ALA A 48 -2.72 -0.74 -8.27
N SER A 49 -1.82 -1.67 -7.93
CA SER A 49 -2.14 -3.10 -7.85
C SER A 49 -3.12 -3.37 -6.72
N TYR A 50 -2.87 -2.82 -5.54
CA TYR A 50 -3.74 -2.95 -4.37
C TYR A 50 -5.16 -2.44 -4.64
N LEU A 51 -5.30 -1.22 -5.18
CA LEU A 51 -6.61 -0.65 -5.49
C LEU A 51 -7.39 -1.51 -6.49
N ARG A 52 -6.71 -2.09 -7.47
CA ARG A 52 -7.34 -3.00 -8.43
C ARG A 52 -7.85 -4.27 -7.76
N GLU A 53 -7.10 -4.84 -6.83
CA GLU A 53 -7.53 -6.00 -6.06
C GLU A 53 -8.78 -5.67 -5.23
N ILE A 54 -8.75 -4.58 -4.46
CA ILE A 54 -9.89 -4.15 -3.64
C ILE A 54 -11.14 -3.90 -4.49
N VAL A 55 -11.00 -3.18 -5.60
CA VAL A 55 -12.14 -2.93 -6.51
C VAL A 55 -12.68 -4.25 -7.07
N SER A 56 -11.79 -5.19 -7.43
CA SER A 56 -12.21 -6.50 -7.94
C SER A 56 -12.89 -7.37 -6.89
N GLU A 57 -12.46 -7.28 -5.62
CA GLU A 57 -13.08 -7.97 -4.48
C GLU A 57 -14.48 -7.41 -4.22
N ASN A 58 -14.62 -6.08 -4.13
CA ASN A 58 -15.92 -5.44 -3.89
C ASN A 58 -16.95 -5.75 -4.99
N LEU A 59 -16.55 -5.71 -6.27
CA LEU A 59 -17.44 -6.04 -7.39
C LEU A 59 -17.92 -7.50 -7.37
N ARG A 60 -17.11 -8.42 -6.82
CA ARG A 60 -17.50 -9.83 -6.66
C ARG A 60 -18.48 -10.04 -5.50
N GLU A 61 -18.37 -9.23 -4.45
CA GLU A 61 -19.29 -9.27 -3.31
C GLU A 61 -20.67 -8.74 -3.68
N GLU A 62 -20.75 -7.70 -4.53
CA GLU A 62 -22.03 -7.16 -5.05
C GLU A 62 -22.77 -8.12 -5.99
N SER A 63 -22.08 -9.11 -6.55
CA SER A 63 -22.65 -10.09 -7.49
C SER A 63 -23.19 -11.35 -6.82
N ARG A 64 -23.21 -11.42 -5.48
CA ARG A 64 -23.69 -12.53 -4.66
C ARG A 64 -24.96 -12.16 -3.90
#